data_AF-A0A847HF75-F1
#
_entry.id   AF-A0A847HF75-F1
#
_cell.length_a   1.000
_cell.length_b   1.000
_cell.length_c   1.000
_cell.angle_alpha   90.00
_cell.angle_beta   90.00
_cell.angle_gamma   90.00
#
_symmetry.space_group_name_H-M   'P 1'
#
loop_
_entity.id
_entity.type
_entity.pdbx_description
1 polymer ?
#
loop_
_entity_poly.entity_id
_entity_poly.type
_entity_poly.pdbx_seq_one_letter_code
_entity_poly.pdbx_strand_id
1 'polypeptide(L)'
;VNFPQEPGQLRHFLNDILGPDDDITLFEYLKRNNRETGAALVGLELGRASDFDPLVERMNASRIDCRHLMPGTPEYEYLVNT
;
A
#
# COMPACT_ATOMS: atom_id res chain seq x y z
N VAL A 1 0.27 -2.97 2.29
CA VAL A 1 -0.82 -2.15 2.87
C VAL A 1 -1.74 -3.07 3.66
N ASN A 2 -1.94 -2.81 4.95
CA ASN A 2 -2.81 -3.62 5.81
C ASN A 2 -4.18 -2.96 5.92
N PHE A 3 -5.14 -3.44 5.14
CA PHE A 3 -6.51 -2.92 5.19
C PHE A 3 -7.24 -3.45 6.43
N PRO A 4 -7.81 -2.57 7.28
CA PRO A 4 -8.72 -3.00 8.34
C PRO A 4 -9.93 -3.72 7.75
N GLN A 5 -10.51 -4.67 8.49
CA GLN A 5 -11.72 -5.41 8.06
C GLN A 5 -13.02 -4.58 8.18
N GLU A 6 -12.95 -3.30 7.86
CA GLU A 6 -14.09 -2.39 7.83
C GLU A 6 -14.51 -2.12 6.39
N PRO A 7 -15.81 -2.03 6.10
CA PRO A 7 -16.29 -1.65 4.78
C PRO A 7 -15.73 -0.29 4.35
N GLY A 8 -15.20 -0.22 3.11
CA GLY A 8 -14.79 1.05 2.51
C GLY A 8 -13.33 1.46 2.70
N GLN A 9 -12.52 0.70 3.44
CA GLN A 9 -11.10 1.04 3.67
C GLN A 9 -10.27 1.10 2.37
N LEU A 10 -10.57 0.25 1.39
CA LEU A 10 -9.97 0.37 0.06
C LEU A 10 -10.35 1.69 -0.61
N ARG A 11 -11.62 2.11 -0.53
CA ARG A 11 -12.07 3.39 -1.10
C ARG A 11 -11.42 4.58 -0.40
N HIS A 12 -11.26 4.51 0.92
CA HIS A 12 -10.54 5.52 1.69
C HIS A 12 -9.09 5.65 1.20
N PHE A 13 -8.38 4.53 1.02
CA PHE A 13 -7.03 4.55 0.48
C PHE A 13 -6.96 5.20 -0.91
N LEU A 14 -7.89 4.88 -1.80
CA LEU A 14 -7.94 5.46 -3.15
C LEU A 14 -8.24 6.96 -3.15
N ASN A 15 -9.12 7.42 -2.28
CA ASN A 15 -9.62 8.80 -2.31
C ASN A 15 -8.78 9.77 -1.46
N ASP A 16 -8.25 9.29 -0.33
CA ASP A 16 -7.68 10.14 0.71
C ASP A 16 -6.17 9.94 0.90
N ILE A 17 -5.61 8.84 0.38
CA ILE A 17 -4.17 8.53 0.48
C ILE A 17 -3.47 8.66 -0.87
N LEU A 18 -4.02 8.13 -1.95
CA LEU A 18 -3.42 8.31 -3.27
C LEU A 18 -3.50 9.77 -3.72
N GLY A 19 -2.45 10.20 -4.42
CA GLY A 19 -2.43 11.46 -5.14
C GLY A 19 -3.38 11.40 -6.36
N PRO A 20 -3.79 12.56 -6.90
CA PRO A 20 -4.70 12.61 -8.03
C PRO A 20 -4.14 12.01 -9.32
N ASP A 21 -2.80 11.94 -9.43
CA ASP A 21 -2.06 11.42 -10.58
C ASP A 21 -1.33 10.10 -10.25
N ASP A 22 -1.63 9.45 -9.12
CA ASP A 22 -1.00 8.18 -8.72
C ASP A 22 -1.80 7.01 -9.30
N ASP A 23 -1.10 6.10 -9.98
CA ASP A 23 -1.69 4.92 -10.61
C ASP A 23 -1.37 3.65 -9.83
N ILE A 24 -2.37 2.77 -9.66
CA ILE A 24 -2.15 1.42 -9.12
C ILE A 24 -1.78 0.49 -10.27
N THR A 25 -0.54 0.00 -10.25
CA THR A 25 -0.03 -0.96 -11.24
C THR A 25 -0.19 -2.42 -10.79
N LEU A 26 -0.28 -2.64 -9.48
CA LEU A 26 -0.47 -3.96 -8.88
C LEU A 26 -1.36 -3.86 -7.65
N PHE A 27 -2.31 -4.79 -7.53
CA PHE A 27 -3.10 -4.96 -6.31
C PHE A 27 -3.31 -6.45 -6.05
N GLU A 28 -2.55 -7.01 -5.10
CA GLU A 28 -2.62 -8.43 -4.76
C GLU A 28 -2.96 -8.60 -3.29
N TYR A 29 -3.96 -9.43 -3.00
CA TYR A 29 -4.34 -9.76 -1.63
C TYR A 29 -3.48 -10.89 -1.07
N LEU A 30 -2.70 -10.60 -0.03
CA LEU A 30 -1.86 -11.57 0.67
C LEU A 30 -2.69 -12.27 1.73
N LYS A 31 -3.14 -13.49 1.43
CA LYS A 31 -3.92 -14.32 2.38
C LYS A 31 -3.01 -14.85 3.49
N ARG A 32 -2.90 -14.13 4.61
CA ARG A 32 -2.30 -14.67 5.85
C ARG A 32 -3.33 -15.47 6.65
N ASN A 33 -2.92 -16.64 7.13
CA ASN A 33 -3.78 -17.63 7.78
C ASN A 33 -4.36 -17.24 9.16
N ASN A 34 -4.07 -16.04 9.69
CA ASN A 34 -4.62 -15.57 10.97
C ASN A 34 -5.24 -14.16 10.86
N ARG A 35 -6.58 -14.18 10.77
CA ARG A 35 -7.58 -13.24 11.32
C ARG A 35 -7.05 -11.95 11.97
N GLU A 36 -7.19 -10.81 11.27
CA GLU A 36 -7.61 -9.49 11.81
C GLU A 36 -7.41 -8.36 10.76
N THR A 37 -6.47 -8.50 9.83
CA THR A 37 -6.21 -7.52 8.75
C THR A 37 -6.03 -8.21 7.40
N GLY A 38 -6.46 -7.53 6.34
CA GLY A 38 -6.27 -7.97 4.96
C GLY A 38 -5.05 -7.29 4.36
N ALA A 39 -3.89 -7.93 4.46
CA ALA A 39 -2.67 -7.43 3.85
C ALA A 39 -2.82 -7.49 2.32
N ALA A 40 -2.53 -6.39 1.65
CA ALA A 40 -2.41 -6.31 0.20
C ALA A 40 -1.02 -5.80 -0.19
N LEU A 41 -0.43 -6.42 -1.19
CA LEU A 41 0.67 -5.85 -1.94
C LEU A 41 0.10 -4.85 -2.95
N VAL A 42 0.58 -3.61 -2.89
CA VAL A 42 0.13 -2.53 -3.77
C VAL A 42 1.35 -1.97 -4.48
N GLY A 43 1.36 -2.04 -5.81
CA GLY A 43 2.31 -1.38 -6.67
C GLY A 43 1.74 -0.04 -7.12
N LEU A 44 2.53 1.02 -6.95
CA LEU A 44 2.14 2.39 -7.29
C LEU A 44 3.12 2.96 -8.32
N GLU A 45 2.59 3.60 -9.34
CA GLU A 45 3.32 4.48 -10.25
C GLU A 45 2.91 5.92 -9.93
N LEU A 46 3.88 6.78 -9.62
CA LEU A 46 3.63 8.17 -9.29
C LEU A 46 3.76 9.03 -10.55
N GLY A 47 2.87 10.00 -10.72
CA GLY A 47 2.97 10.96 -11.82
C GLY A 47 4.28 11.73 -11.82
N ARG A 48 4.84 12.05 -10.64
CA ARG A 48 6.19 12.64 -10.49
C ARG A 48 6.93 12.05 -9.29
N ALA A 49 8.25 11.97 -9.41
CA ALA A 49 9.11 11.51 -8.31
C ALA A 49 8.99 12.39 -7.05
N SER A 50 8.68 13.68 -7.20
CA SER A 50 8.45 14.62 -6.09
C SER A 50 7.20 14.28 -5.25
N ASP A 51 6.29 13.48 -5.78
CA ASP A 51 5.01 13.18 -5.14
C ASP A 51 5.14 12.02 -4.13
N PHE A 52 6.30 11.38 -4.07
CA PHE A 52 6.60 10.30 -3.14
C PHE A 52 6.54 10.75 -1.68
N ASP A 53 7.21 11.86 -1.32
CA ASP A 53 7.22 12.34 0.07
C ASP A 53 5.80 12.74 0.54
N PRO A 54 5.01 13.52 -0.23
CA PRO A 54 3.60 13.79 0.11
C PRO A 54 2.74 12.52 0.26
N LEU A 55 2.96 11.49 -0.57
CA LEU A 55 2.25 10.22 -0.45
C LEU A 55 2.57 9.52 0.88
N VAL A 56 3.85 9.45 1.24
CA VAL A 56 4.31 8.86 2.51
C VAL A 56 3.75 9.63 3.70
N GLU A 57 3.69 10.96 3.63
CA GLU A 57 3.05 11.79 4.66
C GLU A 57 1.56 11.43 4.84
N ARG A 58 0.81 11.31 3.74
CA ARG A 58 -0.62 10.90 3.80
C ARG A 58 -0.78 9.48 4.34
N MET A 59 0.09 8.55 3.96
CA MET A 59 0.09 7.19 4.51
C MET A 59 0.31 7.19 6.02
N ASN A 60 1.31 7.93 6.51
CA ASN A 60 1.63 8.03 7.95
C ASN A 60 0.55 8.76 8.75
N ALA A 61 -0.17 9.71 8.14
CA ALA A 61 -1.29 10.40 8.76
C ALA A 61 -2.59 9.56 8.77
N SER A 62 -2.67 8.53 7.93
CA SER A 62 -3.84 7.65 7.84
C SER A 62 -3.88 6.62 8.97
N ARG A 63 -5.04 5.98 9.14
CA ARG A 63 -5.18 4.81 10.05
C ARG A 63 -4.80 3.49 9.39
N ILE A 64 -4.47 3.51 8.10
CA ILE A 64 -4.09 2.31 7.34
C ILE A 64 -2.60 2.10 7.55
N ASP A 65 -2.23 0.90 8.03
CA ASP A 65 -0.83 0.55 8.21
C ASP A 65 -0.18 0.27 6.84
N CYS A 66 0.70 1.19 6.44
CA CYS A 66 1.41 1.17 5.17
C CYS A 66 2.90 0.93 5.44
N ARG A 67 3.49 0.00 4.69
CA ARG A 67 4.92 -0.25 4.72
C ARG A 67 5.46 -0.19 3.30
N HIS A 68 6.42 0.69 3.07
CA HIS A 68 7.18 0.72 1.83
C HIS A 68 8.18 -0.44 1.82
N LEU A 69 8.17 -1.22 0.73
CA LEU A 69 9.12 -2.31 0.52
C LEU A 69 10.34 -1.78 -0.24
N MET A 70 11.51 -1.87 0.39
CA MET A 70 12.75 -1.43 -0.23
C MET A 70 13.46 -2.63 -0.88
N PRO A 71 14.05 -2.45 -2.08
CA PRO A 71 14.92 -3.46 -2.66
C PRO A 71 16.05 -3.88 -1.69
N GLY A 72 16.34 -5.18 -1.64
CA GLY A 72 17.38 -5.75 -0.77
C GLY A 72 16.93 -6.00 0.67
N THR A 73 15.65 -5.81 1.02
CA THR A 73 15.11 -6.33 2.28
C THR A 73 14.56 -7.75 2.10
N PRO A 74 14.63 -8.62 3.12
CA PRO A 74 14.12 -9.98 3.03
C PRO A 74 12.64 -10.05 2.60
N GLU A 75 11.83 -9.07 3.00
CA GLU A 75 10.41 -8.99 2.65
C GLU A 75 10.19 -8.70 1.16
N TYR A 76 11.01 -7.81 0.59
CA TYR A 76 10.96 -7.50 -0.84
C TYR A 76 11.36 -8.73 -1.67
N GLU A 77 12.48 -9.38 -1.30
CA GLU A 77 12.97 -10.56 -2.00
C GLU A 77 11.97 -11.74 -1.95
N TYR A 78 11.32 -11.94 -0.80
CA TYR A 78 10.31 -12.98 -0.66
C TYR A 78 9.11 -12.76 -1.61
N LEU A 79 8.66 -11.51 -1.76
CA LEU A 79 7.48 -11.18 -2.56
C LEU A 79 7.76 -11.12 -4.07
N VAL A 80 8.96 -10.71 -4.48
CA VAL A 80 9.31 -10.59 -5.91
C VAL A 80 9.75 -11.93 -6.52
N ASN A 81 10.21 -12.88 -5.70
CA ASN A 81 10.69 -14.19 -6.16
C ASN A 81 9.63 -15.32 -6.08
N THR A 82 8.37 -15.00 -5.73
CA THR A 82 7.25 -15.96 -5.71
C THR A 82 6.41 -15.82 -6.98
#